data_AF-A0A529U4B1-F1
#
_entry.id   AF-A0A529U4B1-F1
#
_cell.length_a   1.000
_cell.length_b   1.000
_cell.length_c   1.000
_cell.angle_alpha   90.00
_cell.angle_beta   90.00
_cell.angle_gamma   90.00
#
_symmetry.space_group_name_H-M   'P 1'
#
loop_
_entity.id
_entity.type
_entity.pdbx_description
1 polymer ?
#
loop_
_entity_poly.entity_id
_entity_poly.type
_entity_poly.pdbx_seq_one_letter_code
_entity_poly.pdbx_strand_id
1 'polypeptide(L)'
;MARYRTHSIEFKRQVAQEYLSGETLHGLAKRHDVTRNLIRVWVRKYEEGAFDDDAQAADLIQEYEARIAALERLVGKQALELEFLKGALKSAPPPRRGTTSVVTGPAAPPSLKDAD
;
A
#
# COMPACT_ATOMS: atom_id res chain seq x y z
N MET A 1 -7.45 21.13 -35.83
CA MET A 1 -6.56 21.10 -34.65
C MET A 1 -5.14 20.88 -35.14
N ALA A 2 -4.18 21.73 -34.77
CA ALA A 2 -2.78 21.55 -35.18
C ALA A 2 -2.19 20.31 -34.46
N ARG A 3 -1.60 19.39 -35.22
CA ARG A 3 -0.95 18.20 -34.66
C ARG A 3 0.48 18.57 -34.29
N TYR A 4 0.72 18.81 -33.00
CA TYR A 4 2.07 19.04 -32.50
C TYR A 4 2.88 17.75 -32.54
N ARG A 5 4.17 17.85 -32.91
CA ARG A 5 5.09 16.72 -32.88
C ARG A 5 5.47 16.44 -31.42
N THR A 6 5.14 15.23 -30.95
CA THR A 6 5.48 14.77 -29.60
C THR A 6 6.66 13.82 -29.67
N HIS A 7 7.61 13.98 -28.76
CA HIS A 7 8.75 13.07 -28.59
C HIS A 7 8.58 12.25 -27.30
N SER A 8 9.01 10.98 -27.33
CA SER A 8 9.05 10.13 -26.14
C SER A 8 10.02 10.68 -25.08
N ILE A 9 9.79 10.32 -23.82
CA ILE A 9 10.66 10.75 -22.71
C ILE A 9 12.06 10.18 -22.87
N GLU A 10 12.18 8.89 -23.24
CA GLU A 10 13.47 8.25 -23.55
C GLU A 10 14.28 9.02 -24.59
N PHE A 11 13.62 9.48 -25.67
CA PHE A 11 14.30 10.26 -26.69
C PHE A 11 14.78 11.62 -26.17
N LYS A 12 13.97 12.31 -25.36
CA LYS A 12 14.36 13.58 -24.75
C LYS A 12 15.54 13.40 -23.79
N ARG A 13 15.52 12.32 -23.01
CA ARG A 13 16.60 11.91 -22.09
C ARG A 13 17.90 11.66 -22.85
N GLN A 14 17.84 10.87 -23.92
CA GLN A 14 18.98 10.57 -24.78
C GLN A 14 19.62 11.85 -25.33
N VAL A 15 18.82 12.75 -25.93
CA VAL A 15 19.33 14.00 -26.53
C VAL A 15 19.97 14.91 -25.47
N ALA A 16 19.39 14.97 -24.26
CA ALA A 16 19.96 15.73 -23.15
C ALA A 16 21.29 15.14 -22.68
N GLN A 17 21.39 13.81 -22.56
CA GLN A 17 22.61 13.11 -22.16
C GLN A 17 23.73 13.27 -23.20
N GLU A 18 23.41 13.16 -24.50
CA GLU A 18 24.38 13.39 -25.58
C GLU A 18 24.95 14.82 -25.50
N TYR A 19 24.10 15.83 -25.26
CA TYR A 19 24.56 17.20 -25.07
C TYR A 19 25.49 17.35 -23.86
N LEU A 20 25.13 16.75 -22.72
CA LEU A 20 25.97 16.78 -21.51
C LEU A 20 27.28 16.01 -21.69
N SER A 21 27.33 15.04 -22.60
CA SER A 21 28.56 14.32 -22.96
C SER A 21 29.50 15.12 -23.89
N GLY A 22 29.10 16.33 -24.29
CA GLY A 22 29.93 17.27 -25.07
C GLY A 22 29.52 17.43 -26.53
N GLU A 23 28.42 16.82 -26.97
CA GLU A 23 27.89 17.05 -28.32
C GLU A 23 27.38 18.48 -28.50
N THR A 24 27.50 19.01 -29.71
CA THR A 24 27.09 20.38 -29.99
C THR A 24 25.58 20.48 -30.24
N LEU A 25 24.96 21.59 -29.81
CA LEU A 25 23.54 21.88 -30.13
C LEU A 25 23.26 21.85 -31.63
N HIS A 26 24.23 22.26 -32.46
CA HIS A 26 24.07 22.22 -33.91
C HIS A 26 24.06 20.80 -34.44
N GLY A 27 24.99 19.96 -33.99
CA GLY A 27 25.07 18.55 -34.37
C GLY A 27 23.80 17.79 -34.01
N LEU A 28 23.34 17.95 -32.77
CA LEU A 28 22.11 17.32 -32.28
C LEU A 28 20.87 17.82 -33.03
N ALA A 29 20.75 19.13 -33.25
CA ALA A 29 19.63 19.70 -34.00
C ALA A 29 19.53 19.15 -35.43
N LYS A 30 20.68 19.03 -36.11
CA LYS A 30 20.75 18.48 -37.47
C LYS A 30 20.47 16.97 -37.50
N ARG A 31 21.03 16.21 -36.56
CA ARG A 31 20.89 14.74 -36.48
C ARG A 31 19.45 14.32 -36.19
N HIS A 32 18.78 15.04 -35.31
CA HIS A 32 17.47 14.66 -34.78
C HIS A 32 16.29 15.42 -35.40
N ASP A 33 16.55 16.38 -36.30
CA ASP A 33 15.52 17.29 -36.83
C ASP A 33 14.75 18.02 -35.71
N VAL A 34 15.52 18.53 -34.74
CA VAL A 34 15.00 19.21 -33.55
C VAL A 34 15.57 20.62 -33.46
N THR A 35 14.75 21.59 -33.06
CA THR A 35 15.24 22.95 -32.88
C THR A 35 16.18 23.05 -31.67
N ARG A 36 17.27 23.82 -31.79
CA ARG A 36 18.25 24.01 -30.71
C ARG A 36 17.61 24.52 -29.40
N ASN A 37 16.56 25.32 -29.52
CA ASN A 37 15.82 25.81 -28.36
C ASN A 37 15.11 24.68 -27.61
N LEU A 38 14.53 23.73 -28.34
CA LEU A 38 13.87 22.57 -27.73
C LEU A 38 14.88 21.66 -27.01
N ILE A 39 16.07 21.49 -27.57
CA ILE A 39 17.17 20.77 -26.93
C ILE A 39 17.55 21.43 -25.61
N ARG A 40 17.72 22.76 -25.56
CA ARG A 40 18.00 23.49 -24.30
C ARG A 40 16.92 23.27 -23.24
N VAL A 41 15.65 23.29 -23.65
CA VAL A 41 14.52 23.01 -22.73
C VAL A 41 14.60 21.59 -22.20
N TRP A 42 14.94 20.61 -23.04
CA TRP A 42 15.09 19.21 -22.60
C TRP A 42 16.28 19.02 -21.68
N VAL A 43 17.43 19.64 -21.96
CA VAL A 43 18.61 19.59 -21.08
C VAL A 43 18.26 20.13 -19.70
N ARG A 44 17.63 21.31 -19.62
CA ARG A 44 17.21 21.86 -18.33
C ARG A 44 16.25 20.92 -17.59
N LYS A 45 15.26 20.37 -18.29
CA LYS A 45 14.31 19.40 -17.69
C LYS A 45 14.98 18.11 -17.23
N TYR A 46 16.00 17.65 -17.95
CA TYR A 46 16.80 16.49 -17.57
C TYR A 46 17.61 16.76 -16.31
N GLU A 47 18.26 17.92 -16.22
CA GLU A 47 19.00 18.35 -15.00
C GLU A 47 18.07 18.51 -13.79
N GLU A 48 16.81 18.92 -14.02
CA GLU A 48 15.75 19.00 -13.02
C GLU A 48 15.16 17.62 -12.63
N GLY A 49 15.57 16.52 -13.29
CA GLY A 49 15.07 15.16 -13.03
C GLY A 49 13.67 14.87 -13.61
N ALA A 50 13.11 15.79 -14.40
CA ALA A 50 11.72 15.70 -14.91
C ALA A 50 11.48 14.60 -15.95
N PHE A 51 12.49 13.78 -16.26
CA PHE A 51 12.38 12.61 -17.12
C PHE A 51 12.46 11.29 -16.33
N ASP A 52 12.74 11.34 -15.03
CA ASP A 52 12.88 10.14 -14.19
C ASP A 52 11.61 9.79 -13.41
N ASP A 53 10.60 10.68 -13.42
CA ASP A 53 9.32 10.51 -12.73
C ASP A 53 8.60 9.22 -13.11
N ASP A 54 8.62 8.83 -14.39
CA ASP A 54 7.92 7.62 -14.86
C ASP A 54 8.59 6.33 -14.38
N ALA A 55 9.93 6.31 -14.28
CA ALA A 55 10.68 5.16 -13.77
C ALA A 55 10.49 5.02 -12.26
N GLN A 56 10.58 6.13 -11.52
CA GLN A 56 10.33 6.16 -10.08
C GLN A 56 8.88 5.75 -9.78
N ALA A 57 7.91 6.20 -10.58
CA ALA A 57 6.51 5.80 -10.43
C ALA A 57 6.33 4.29 -10.65
N ALA A 58 7.00 3.69 -11.65
CA ALA A 58 6.94 2.26 -11.90
C ALA A 58 7.53 1.44 -10.74
N ASP A 59 8.68 1.85 -10.20
CA ASP A 59 9.31 1.19 -9.06
C ASP A 59 8.42 1.27 -7.80
N LEU A 60 7.83 2.43 -7.54
CA LEU A 60 6.88 2.62 -6.43
C LEU A 60 5.64 1.75 -6.58
N ILE A 61 5.11 1.61 -7.80
CA ILE A 61 3.97 0.72 -8.08
C ILE A 61 4.34 -0.73 -7.76
N GLN A 62 5.52 -1.21 -8.19
CA GLN A 62 5.97 -2.57 -7.89
C GLN A 62 6.13 -2.81 -6.38
N GLU A 63 6.68 -1.85 -5.64
CA GLU A 63 6.77 -1.93 -4.19
C GLU A 63 5.39 -2.01 -3.53
N TYR A 64 4.44 -1.17 -3.97
CA TYR A 64 3.07 -1.21 -3.47
C TYR A 64 2.38 -2.54 -3.80
N GLU A 65 2.54 -3.08 -5.00
CA GLU A 65 1.99 -4.39 -5.39
C GLU A 65 2.52 -5.51 -4.50
N ALA A 66 3.84 -5.53 -4.24
CA ALA A 66 4.45 -6.50 -3.33
C ALA A 66 3.90 -6.37 -1.91
N ARG A 67 3.73 -5.13 -1.42
CA ARG A 67 3.16 -4.86 -0.10
C ARG A 67 1.71 -5.31 0.00
N ILE A 68 0.89 -5.01 -1.00
CA ILE A 68 -0.51 -5.43 -1.10
C ILE A 68 -0.59 -6.96 -1.05
N ALA A 69 0.18 -7.65 -1.89
CA ALA A 69 0.17 -9.11 -1.92
C ALA A 69 0.62 -9.75 -0.58
N ALA A 70 1.55 -9.12 0.15
CA ALA A 70 1.95 -9.59 1.47
C ALA A 70 0.82 -9.40 2.50
N LEU A 71 0.14 -8.26 2.46
CA LEU A 71 -1.00 -7.96 3.34
C LEU A 71 -2.18 -8.87 3.05
N GLU A 72 -2.54 -9.09 1.79
CA GLU A 72 -3.61 -10.01 1.38
C GLU A 72 -3.36 -11.43 1.90
N ARG A 73 -2.11 -11.92 1.84
CA ARG A 73 -1.74 -13.22 2.43
C ARG A 73 -1.87 -13.24 3.96
N LEU A 74 -1.63 -12.13 4.65
CA LEU A 74 -1.82 -12.05 6.11
C LEU A 74 -3.31 -12.04 6.47
N VAL A 75 -4.11 -11.27 5.73
CA VAL A 75 -5.57 -11.25 5.87
C VAL A 75 -6.15 -12.65 5.65
N GLY A 76 -5.71 -13.37 4.62
CA GLY A 76 -6.14 -14.75 4.39
C GLY A 76 -5.80 -15.70 5.54
N LYS A 77 -4.59 -15.60 6.12
CA LYS A 77 -4.21 -16.40 7.30
C LYS A 77 -5.08 -16.09 8.51
N GLN A 78 -5.32 -14.80 8.78
CA GLN A 78 -6.17 -14.37 9.89
C GLN A 78 -7.63 -14.81 9.71
N ALA A 79 -8.16 -14.78 8.47
CA ALA A 79 -9.50 -15.26 8.18
C ALA A 79 -9.66 -16.75 8.51
N LEU A 80 -8.70 -17.58 8.10
CA LEU A 80 -8.69 -19.02 8.43
C LEU A 80 -8.59 -19.27 9.94
N GLU A 81 -7.75 -18.52 10.65
CA GLU A 81 -7.63 -18.64 12.10
C GLU A 81 -8.93 -18.26 12.81
N LEU A 82 -9.59 -17.19 12.38
CA LEU A 82 -10.89 -16.78 12.90
C LEU A 82 -11.98 -17.84 12.65
N GLU A 83 -12.02 -18.43 11.46
CA GLU A 83 -12.95 -19.52 11.14
C GLU A 83 -12.69 -20.74 12.01
N PHE A 84 -11.43 -21.12 12.20
CA PHE A 84 -11.04 -22.21 13.08
C PHE A 84 -11.49 -21.97 14.52
N LEU A 85 -11.17 -20.82 15.10
CA LEU A 85 -11.55 -20.48 16.48
C LEU A 85 -13.06 -20.40 16.68
N LYS A 86 -13.78 -19.79 15.72
CA LYS A 86 -15.25 -19.76 15.75
C LYS A 86 -15.84 -21.17 15.64
N GLY A 87 -15.26 -22.02 14.80
CA GLY A 87 -15.66 -23.42 14.66
C GLY A 87 -15.45 -24.22 15.95
N ALA A 88 -14.29 -24.05 16.60
CA ALA A 88 -13.98 -24.67 17.88
C ALA A 88 -14.97 -24.24 18.99
N LEU A 89 -15.30 -22.94 19.06
CA LEU A 89 -16.27 -22.44 20.04
C LEU A 89 -17.68 -23.01 19.82
N LYS A 90 -18.13 -23.13 18.57
CA LYS A 90 -19.43 -23.73 18.24
C LYS A 90 -19.48 -25.23 18.53
N SER A 91 -18.33 -25.90 18.46
CA SER A 91 -18.19 -27.34 18.68
C SER A 91 -17.91 -27.69 20.14
N ALA A 92 -17.69 -26.69 21.00
CA ALA A 92 -17.47 -26.88 22.41
C ALA A 92 -18.72 -27.55 23.04
N PRO A 93 -18.56 -28.60 23.85
CA PRO A 93 -19.68 -29.20 24.56
C PRO A 93 -20.42 -28.11 25.37
N PRO A 94 -21.76 -28.14 25.45
CA PRO A 94 -22.47 -27.24 26.34
C PRO A 94 -21.86 -27.38 27.74
N PRO A 95 -21.73 -26.27 28.50
CA PRO A 95 -21.20 -26.34 29.84
C PRO A 95 -21.94 -27.45 30.57
N ARG A 96 -21.19 -28.45 31.06
CA ARG A 96 -21.76 -29.48 31.94
C ARG A 96 -22.59 -28.71 32.95
N ARG A 97 -23.89 -28.99 33.04
CA ARG A 97 -24.72 -28.56 34.17
C ARG A 97 -24.03 -29.16 35.39
N GLY A 98 -23.07 -28.42 35.95
CA GLY A 98 -22.52 -28.70 37.25
C GLY A 98 -23.71 -28.73 38.20
N THR A 99 -23.69 -29.70 39.11
CA THR A 99 -24.64 -29.81 40.21
C THR A 99 -24.93 -28.41 40.71
N THR A 100 -26.16 -27.94 40.53
CA THR A 100 -26.59 -26.64 41.06
C THR A 100 -26.47 -26.74 42.56
N SER A 101 -25.32 -26.35 43.11
CA SER A 101 -25.17 -26.21 44.55
C SER A 101 -26.01 -24.99 44.92
N VAL A 102 -27.21 -25.25 45.43
CA VAL A 102 -28.03 -24.22 46.04
C VAL A 102 -27.24 -23.73 47.24
N VAL A 103 -26.68 -22.53 47.14
CA VAL A 103 -26.16 -21.81 48.32
C VAL A 103 -27.38 -21.41 49.14
N THR A 104 -27.83 -22.29 50.03
CA THR A 104 -28.67 -21.89 51.14
C THR A 104 -27.81 -21.07 52.09
N GLY A 105 -28.10 -19.77 52.20
CA GLY A 105 -27.52 -18.91 53.22
C GLY A 105 -27.86 -19.41 54.64
N PRO A 106 -27.08 -19.03 55.65
CA PRO A 106 -27.31 -19.47 57.02
C PRO A 106 -28.70 -19.05 57.51
N ALA A 107 -29.36 -19.94 58.27
CA ALA A 107 -30.69 -19.71 58.81
C ALA A 107 -30.73 -18.42 59.64
N ALA A 108 -31.71 -17.56 59.35
CA ALA A 108 -31.97 -16.37 60.15
C ALA A 108 -32.28 -16.78 61.61
N PRO A 109 -31.72 -16.07 62.62
CA PRO A 109 -32.02 -16.37 64.01
C PRO A 109 -33.51 -16.08 64.30
N PRO A 110 -34.13 -16.79 65.26
CA PRO A 110 -35.53 -16.57 65.60
C PRO A 110 -35.73 -15.13 66.08
N SER A 111 -36.67 -14.44 65.43
CA SER A 111 -37.15 -13.12 65.85
C SER A 111 -37.74 -13.24 67.25
N LEU A 112 -37.23 -12.41 68.18
CA LEU A 112 -37.78 -12.26 69.53
C LEU A 112 -39.21 -11.74 69.42
N LYS A 113 -40.16 -12.64 69.70
CA LYS A 113 -41.57 -12.33 69.91
C LYS A 113 -41.71 -11.45 71.16
N ASP A 114 -42.17 -10.23 70.89
CA ASP A 114 -42.98 -9.31 71.68
C ASP A 114 -42.90 -9.36 73.22
N ALA A 115 -42.54 -8.20 73.77
CA ALA A 115 -42.74 -7.81 75.15
C ALA A 115 -44.22 -7.52 75.42
N ASP A 116 -44.71 -7.98 76.56
CA ASP A 116 -45.77 -7.34 77.36
C ASP A 116 -45.20 -7.06 78.76
#